data_AF-A0A968X6F0-F1
#
_entry.id   AF-A0A968X6F0-F1
#
_cell.length_a   1.000
_cell.length_b   1.000
_cell.length_c   1.000
_cell.angle_alpha   90.00
_cell.angle_beta   90.00
_cell.angle_gamma   90.00
#
_symmetry.space_group_name_H-M   'P 1'
#
loop_
_entity.id
_entity.type
_entity.pdbx_description
1 polymer ?
#
loop_
_entity_poly.entity_id
_entity_poly.type
_entity_poly.pdbx_seq_one_letter_code
_entity_poly.pdbx_strand_id
1 'polypeptide(L)'
;MNQVEITCPCCLDLGWVWHAGKLGYVQLALKNPALSLSMKLSDEMSASGPRAHIARGAADYISRYGSSSAQVEIVIEEAIPASMGLQSDDAIWEGAELGLKNC
;
A
#
# COMPACT_ATOMS: atom_id res chain seq x y z
N MET A 1 -3.59 -3.23 -22.92
CA MET A 1 -4.10 -3.01 -21.55
C MET A 1 -2.91 -2.58 -20.71
N ASN A 2 -2.94 -1.38 -20.13
CA ASN A 2 -1.86 -0.88 -19.30
C ASN A 2 -2.12 -1.33 -17.86
N GLN A 3 -1.40 -2.37 -17.43
CA GLN A 3 -1.32 -2.76 -16.02
C GLN A 3 -0.13 -2.02 -15.41
N VAL A 4 -0.34 -1.42 -14.25
CA VAL A 4 0.69 -0.74 -13.48
C VAL A 4 1.07 -1.64 -12.31
N GLU A 5 2.35 -1.94 -12.19
CA GLU A 5 2.92 -2.66 -11.06
C GLU A 5 3.66 -1.70 -10.14
N ILE A 6 3.38 -1.81 -8.84
CA ILE A 6 3.90 -0.91 -7.82
C ILE A 6 4.49 -1.77 -6.71
N THR A 7 5.79 -1.61 -6.51
CA THR A 7 6.47 -2.19 -5.36
C THR A 7 6.48 -1.17 -4.24
N CYS A 8 5.82 -1.50 -3.13
CA CYS A 8 5.76 -0.59 -2.00
C CYS A 8 6.96 -0.84 -1.07
N PRO A 9 7.77 0.18 -0.77
CA PRO A 9 8.77 0.05 0.28
C PRO A 9 8.05 -0.21 1.60
N CYS A 10 8.54 -1.17 2.37
CA CYS A 10 7.97 -1.49 3.67
C CYS A 10 9.05 -1.46 4.74
N CYS A 11 8.61 -1.14 5.95
CA CYS A 11 9.45 -1.11 7.13
C CYS A 11 9.02 -2.19 8.12
N LEU A 12 9.99 -2.84 8.74
CA LEU A 12 9.76 -3.64 9.93
C LEU A 12 9.79 -2.73 11.15
N ASP A 13 8.73 -2.78 11.94
CA ASP A 13 8.64 -2.03 13.18
C ASP A 13 9.45 -2.69 14.29
N LEU A 14 10.45 -1.98 14.80
CA LEU A 14 11.28 -2.43 15.93
C LEU A 14 10.78 -1.87 17.26
N GLY A 15 9.82 -0.94 17.22
CA GLY A 15 9.17 -0.35 18.39
C GLY A 15 9.74 1.00 18.79
N TRP A 16 9.46 1.38 20.04
CA TRP A 16 9.80 2.69 20.57
C TRP A 16 11.16 2.67 21.29
N VAL A 17 11.95 3.72 21.09
CA VAL A 17 13.25 3.92 21.74
C VAL A 17 13.32 5.29 22.38
N TRP A 18 13.88 5.35 23.59
CA TRP A 18 14.27 6.60 24.22
C TRP A 18 15.71 6.96 23.83
N HIS A 19 15.91 8.14 23.23
CA HIS A 19 17.24 8.65 22.93
C HIS A 19 17.33 10.15 23.22
N ALA A 20 18.38 10.57 23.94
CA ALA A 20 18.64 11.97 24.32
C ALA A 20 17.41 12.69 24.93
N GLY A 21 16.67 12.00 25.80
CA GLY A 21 15.48 12.55 26.46
C GLY A 21 14.23 12.68 25.58
N LYS A 22 14.22 12.06 24.39
CA LYS A 22 13.07 12.02 23.49
C LYS A 22 12.65 10.58 23.22
N LEU A 23 11.33 10.35 23.16
CA LEU A 23 10.74 9.11 22.67
C LEU A 23 10.68 9.18 21.14
N GLY A 24 11.31 8.21 20.47
CA GLY A 24 11.30 8.05 19.03
C GLY A 24 10.83 6.65 18.63
N TYR A 25 10.52 6.50 17.36
CA TYR A 25 10.12 5.22 16.76
C TYR A 25 11.24 4.71 15.86
N VAL A 26 11.54 3.41 15.93
CA VAL A 26 12.61 2.79 15.14
C VAL A 26 12.01 1.80 14.16
N GLN A 27 12.40 1.97 12.91
CA GLN A 27 11.96 1.17 11.79
C GLN A 27 13.17 0.70 10.98
N LEU A 28 13.08 -0.51 10.45
CA LEU A 28 14.08 -1.06 9.55
C LEU A 28 13.49 -1.13 8.14
N ALA A 29 14.02 -0.31 7.23
CA ALA A 29 13.67 -0.39 5.82
C ALA A 29 14.13 -1.73 5.23
N LEU A 30 13.21 -2.42 4.55
CA LEU A 30 13.51 -3.71 3.93
C LEU A 30 14.12 -3.52 2.55
N LYS A 31 15.14 -4.33 2.24
CA LYS A 31 15.82 -4.30 0.94
C LYS A 31 14.93 -4.83 -0.20
N ASN A 32 14.12 -5.84 0.10
CA ASN A 32 13.17 -6.43 -0.84
C ASN A 32 11.77 -5.92 -0.50
N PRO A 33 10.92 -5.63 -1.50
CA PRO A 33 9.55 -5.22 -1.25
C PRO A 33 8.81 -6.35 -0.53
N ALA A 34 8.25 -6.03 0.63
CA ALA A 34 7.42 -6.98 1.38
C ALA A 34 6.03 -7.13 0.76
N LEU A 35 5.65 -6.18 -0.09
CA LEU A 35 4.34 -6.09 -0.71
C LEU A 35 4.44 -5.50 -2.13
N SER A 36 3.66 -6.05 -3.05
CA SER A 36 3.43 -5.51 -4.38
C SER A 36 1.94 -5.27 -4.60
N LEU A 37 1.62 -4.21 -5.33
CA LEU A 37 0.30 -3.95 -5.87
C LEU A 37 0.36 -3.99 -7.39
N SER A 38 -0.56 -4.73 -7.98
CA SER A 38 -0.88 -4.62 -9.40
C SER A 38 -2.22 -3.91 -9.55
N MET A 39 -2.27 -2.93 -10.44
CA MET A 39 -3.49 -2.16 -10.71
C MET A 39 -3.75 -2.13 -12.22
N LYS A 40 -5.01 -2.26 -12.60
CA LYS A 40 -5.47 -2.07 -13.98
C LYS A 40 -6.83 -1.39 -14.00
N LEU A 41 -7.09 -0.64 -15.07
CA LEU A 41 -8.42 -0.12 -15.34
C LEU A 41 -9.44 -1.26 -15.50
N SER A 42 -10.64 -1.05 -14.98
CA SER A 42 -11.74 -2.01 -14.96
C SER A 42 -13.07 -1.26 -15.08
N ASP A 43 -14.14 -1.96 -15.42
CA ASP A 43 -15.50 -1.40 -15.40
C ASP A 43 -16.04 -1.24 -13.96
N GLU A 44 -15.55 -2.08 -13.05
CA GLU A 44 -15.93 -2.08 -11.63
C GLU A 44 -14.69 -2.02 -10.75
N MET A 45 -14.75 -1.22 -9.69
CA MET A 45 -13.68 -1.15 -8.72
C MET A 45 -13.71 -2.37 -7.79
N SER A 46 -12.58 -3.07 -7.72
CA SER A 46 -12.41 -4.29 -6.94
C SER A 46 -10.99 -4.38 -6.38
N ALA A 47 -10.83 -5.16 -5.31
CA ALA A 47 -9.51 -5.46 -4.77
C ALA A 47 -9.47 -6.91 -4.29
N SER A 48 -8.32 -7.56 -4.44
CA SER A 48 -8.10 -8.95 -4.01
C SER A 48 -6.71 -9.14 -3.39
N GLY A 49 -6.55 -10.23 -2.64
CA GLY A 49 -5.32 -10.54 -1.92
C GLY A 49 -5.33 -10.11 -0.43
N PRO A 50 -4.18 -10.23 0.25
CA PRO A 50 -4.02 -9.80 1.64
C PRO A 50 -4.35 -8.33 1.81
N ARG A 51 -5.14 -7.99 2.83
CA ARG A 51 -5.52 -6.60 3.16
C ARG A 51 -6.13 -5.80 2.00
N ALA A 52 -6.75 -6.48 1.04
CA ALA A 52 -7.43 -5.86 -0.11
C ALA A 52 -8.44 -4.77 0.25
N HIS A 53 -9.09 -4.88 1.42
CA HIS A 53 -10.01 -3.87 1.92
C HIS A 53 -9.35 -2.50 2.16
N ILE A 54 -8.06 -2.45 2.50
CA ILE A 54 -7.30 -1.21 2.69
C ILE A 54 -7.09 -0.53 1.33
N ALA A 55 -6.57 -1.26 0.34
CA ALA A 55 -6.37 -0.70 -1.01
C ALA A 55 -7.70 -0.30 -1.66
N ARG A 56 -8.76 -1.09 -1.47
CA ARG A 56 -10.11 -0.74 -1.96
C ARG A 56 -10.63 0.53 -1.31
N GLY A 57 -10.44 0.68 0.01
CA GLY A 57 -10.81 1.88 0.75
C GLY A 57 -10.02 3.10 0.29
N ALA A 58 -8.72 2.95 0.05
CA ALA A 58 -7.88 4.01 -0.51
C ALA A 58 -8.35 4.43 -1.90
N ALA A 59 -8.58 3.48 -2.80
CA ALA A 59 -9.06 3.77 -4.15
C ALA A 59 -10.48 4.36 -4.18
N ASP A 60 -11.37 3.92 -3.29
CA ASP A 60 -12.71 4.49 -3.14
C ASP A 60 -12.64 5.93 -2.60
N TYR A 61 -11.78 6.18 -1.60
CA TYR A 61 -11.55 7.52 -1.07
C TYR A 61 -11.00 8.47 -2.13
N ILE A 62 -9.95 8.06 -2.84
CA ILE A 62 -9.31 8.86 -3.90
C ILE A 62 -10.27 9.07 -5.07
N SER A 63 -11.11 8.09 -5.39
CA SER A 63 -12.07 8.27 -6.48
C SER A 63 -13.23 9.21 -6.15
N ARG A 64 -13.64 9.27 -4.88
CA ARG A 64 -14.72 10.15 -4.41
C ARG A 64 -14.26 11.57 -4.10
N TYR A 65 -13.08 11.72 -3.52
CA TYR A 65 -12.60 12.98 -2.97
C TYR A 65 -11.33 13.50 -3.65
N GLY A 66 -10.66 12.66 -4.45
CA GLY A 66 -9.49 13.03 -5.22
C GLY A 66 -9.82 13.42 -6.66
N SER A 67 -8.81 13.37 -7.52
CA SER A 67 -8.87 13.89 -8.90
C SER A 67 -9.20 12.84 -9.96
N SER A 68 -9.48 11.60 -9.56
CA SER A 68 -9.62 10.47 -10.49
C SER A 68 -11.01 9.86 -10.38
N SER A 69 -11.70 9.64 -11.49
CA SER A 69 -12.94 8.85 -11.52
C SER A 69 -12.70 7.41 -11.99
N ALA A 70 -11.44 6.99 -12.11
CA ALA A 70 -11.07 5.69 -12.64
C ALA A 70 -11.58 4.56 -11.74
N GLN A 71 -12.23 3.58 -12.36
CA GLN A 71 -12.54 2.29 -11.74
C GLN A 71 -11.37 1.35 -12.01
N VAL A 72 -10.89 0.68 -10.96
CA VAL A 72 -9.69 -0.16 -11.03
C VAL A 72 -9.87 -1.49 -10.33
N GLU A 73 -9.24 -2.53 -10.89
CA GLU A 73 -9.00 -3.78 -10.20
C GLU A 73 -7.60 -3.73 -9.58
N ILE A 74 -7.52 -4.03 -8.29
CA ILE A 74 -6.28 -4.03 -7.52
C ILE A 74 -5.99 -5.45 -7.03
N VAL A 75 -4.79 -5.95 -7.27
CA VAL A 75 -4.31 -7.22 -6.73
C VAL A 75 -3.13 -6.93 -5.82
N ILE A 76 -3.21 -7.40 -4.58
CA ILE A 76 -2.14 -7.25 -3.59
C ILE A 76 -1.47 -8.60 -3.40
N GLU A 77 -0.15 -8.61 -3.44
CA GLU A 77 0.65 -9.78 -3.07
C GLU A 77 1.59 -9.41 -1.92
N GLU A 78 1.67 -10.27 -0.91
CA GLU A 78 2.57 -10.12 0.22
C GLU A 78 3.66 -11.18 0.18
N ALA A 79 4.91 -10.74 0.09
CA ALA A 79 6.07 -11.61 0.27
C ALA A 79 6.34 -11.87 1.76
N ILE A 80 5.97 -10.94 2.63
CA ILE A 80 6.13 -11.06 4.08
C ILE A 80 4.80 -10.69 4.76
N PRO A 81 4.22 -11.57 5.60
CA PRO A 81 2.92 -11.31 6.22
C PRO A 81 2.93 -10.14 7.21
N ALA A 82 1.85 -9.37 7.25
CA ALA A 82 1.65 -8.27 8.21
C ALA A 82 1.86 -8.67 9.68
N SER A 83 1.55 -9.93 10.04
CA SER A 83 1.72 -10.48 11.39
C SER A 83 3.17 -10.47 11.90
N MET A 84 4.15 -10.24 11.02
CA MET A 84 5.56 -10.09 11.39
C MET A 84 5.93 -8.67 11.87
N GLY A 85 4.95 -7.79 12.09
CA GLY A 85 5.20 -6.40 12.52
C GLY A 85 5.55 -5.47 11.36
N LEU A 86 5.00 -5.76 10.17
CA LEU A 86 5.15 -4.92 8.99
C LEU A 86 4.14 -3.77 9.04
N GLN A 87 4.65 -2.55 9.15
CA GLN A 87 3.87 -1.37 8.84
C GLN A 87 3.85 -1.19 7.33
N SER A 88 2.76 -1.63 6.71
CA SER A 88 2.59 -1.45 5.26
C SER A 88 1.20 -0.98 4.87
N ASP A 89 0.36 -0.59 5.82
CA ASP A 89 -0.97 -0.03 5.53
C ASP A 89 -0.80 1.33 4.83
N ASP A 90 0.06 2.22 5.36
CA ASP A 90 0.42 3.48 4.71
C ASP A 90 1.03 3.24 3.31
N ALA A 91 1.89 2.22 3.20
CA ALA A 91 2.50 1.85 1.93
C ALA A 91 1.47 1.33 0.90
N ILE A 92 0.41 0.64 1.35
CA ILE A 92 -0.71 0.23 0.50
C ILE A 92 -1.51 1.46 0.03
N TRP A 93 -1.73 2.43 0.92
CA TRP A 93 -2.41 3.69 0.58
C TRP A 93 -1.64 4.50 -0.46
N GLU A 94 -0.36 4.75 -0.22
CA GLU A 94 0.52 5.45 -1.16
C GLU A 94 0.61 4.71 -2.50
N GLY A 95 0.71 3.37 -2.45
CA GLY A 95 0.71 2.54 -3.65
C GLY A 95 -0.59 2.65 -4.45
N ALA A 96 -1.75 2.64 -3.80
CA ALA A 96 -3.04 2.81 -4.47
C ALA A 96 -3.16 4.22 -5.11
N GLU A 97 -2.69 5.26 -4.44
CA GLU A 97 -2.67 6.62 -4.98
C GLU A 97 -1.75 6.74 -6.19
N LEU A 98 -0.54 6.20 -6.11
CA LEU A 98 0.40 6.20 -7.21
C LEU A 98 -0.14 5.41 -8.41
N GLY A 99 -0.79 4.27 -8.17
CA GLY A 99 -1.37 3.45 -9.23
C GLY A 99 -2.48 4.18 -9.98
N LEU A 100 -3.39 4.82 -9.26
CA LEU A 100 -4.49 5.57 -9.85
C LEU A 100 -4.04 6.77 -10.68
N LYS A 101 -2.88 7.36 -10.37
CA LYS A 101 -2.30 8.45 -11.17
C LYS A 101 -1.63 7.98 -12.46
N ASN A 102 -1.28 6.69 -12.55
CA ASN A 102 -0.53 6.12 -13.67
C ASN A 102 -1.34 5.10 -14.50
N CYS A 103 -2.56 4.78 -14.08
CA CYS A 103 -3.54 4.00 -14.87
C CYS A 103 -4.31 4.92 -15.81
#